data_AF-A0A927L5P7-F1
#
_entry.id   AF-A0A927L5P7-F1
#
_cell.length_a   1.000
_cell.length_b   1.000
_cell.length_c   1.000
_cell.angle_alpha   90.00
_cell.angle_beta   90.00
_cell.angle_gamma   90.00
#
_symmetry.space_group_name_H-M   'P 1'
#
loop_
_entity.id
_entity.type
_entity.pdbx_description
1 polymer ?
#
loop_
_entity_poly.entity_id
_entity_poly.type
_entity_poly.pdbx_seq_one_letter_code
_entity_poly.pdbx_strand_id
1 'polypeptide(L)'
;MRTHAPTRRRTPAALAASACALLLTLTVSACGDDDEMLPMAKDATAVAGFLDEHVGCEDIDYYVGDDLQEFRAEVSYAVDSAGECDVSENTDMDFVHFGSLGDFQKDVVNSEIVNDAGLMVGMNFAVDADDDKTAKTLLDAGLVYLVCDPGVEIPSTYRQDKGEAGCVLTDYAREEPEEEY
;
A
#
# COMPACT_ATOMS: atom_id res chain seq x y z
N MET A 1 30.91 66.46 -35.77
CA MET A 1 30.02 67.56 -35.29
C MET A 1 29.32 67.05 -34.04
N ARG A 2 29.74 67.46 -32.83
CA ARG A 2 29.19 68.57 -32.00
C ARG A 2 27.69 68.37 -31.72
N THR A 3 27.33 67.75 -30.59
CA THR A 3 27.01 68.32 -29.24
C THR A 3 25.53 68.67 -29.07
N HIS A 4 24.85 68.05 -28.09
CA HIS A 4 24.33 68.68 -26.85
C HIS A 4 23.37 67.75 -26.08
N ALA A 5 23.70 67.49 -24.80
CA ALA A 5 22.73 67.17 -23.73
C ALA A 5 22.22 68.51 -23.11
N PRO A 6 21.50 68.59 -21.97
CA PRO A 6 20.72 67.62 -21.18
C PRO A 6 19.33 68.18 -20.75
N THR A 7 18.45 67.40 -20.08
CA THR A 7 17.82 67.88 -18.82
C THR A 7 17.17 66.78 -18.01
N ARG A 8 17.42 66.88 -16.70
CA ARG A 8 17.05 65.97 -15.61
C ARG A 8 15.82 66.55 -14.91
N ARG A 9 14.83 65.72 -14.53
CA ARG A 9 13.92 66.03 -13.41
C ARG A 9 13.99 64.95 -12.35
N ARG A 10 14.02 65.43 -11.11
CA ARG A 10 14.29 64.75 -9.84
C ARG A 10 12.95 64.43 -9.12
N THR A 11 12.83 63.20 -8.58
CA THR A 11 12.33 62.72 -7.25
C THR A 11 11.20 63.47 -6.50
N PRO A 12 10.32 62.82 -5.68
CA PRO A 12 10.67 61.88 -4.57
C PRO A 12 9.76 60.63 -4.43
N ALA A 13 10.30 59.50 -3.96
CA ALA A 13 10.34 58.99 -2.58
C ALA A 13 8.96 58.63 -1.97
N ALA A 14 8.73 57.34 -1.76
CA ALA A 14 8.00 56.84 -0.61
C ALA A 14 8.60 55.48 -0.21
N LEU A 15 9.35 55.50 0.89
CA LEU A 15 9.67 54.34 1.70
C LEU A 15 8.35 53.80 2.28
N ALA A 16 8.12 52.50 2.17
CA ALA A 16 7.29 51.78 3.13
C ALA A 16 8.06 50.52 3.52
N ALA A 17 8.82 50.63 4.60
CA ALA A 17 9.23 49.50 5.39
C ALA A 17 7.97 48.86 5.99
N SER A 18 7.82 47.55 5.88
CA SER A 18 7.01 46.80 6.83
C SER A 18 7.66 45.46 7.07
N ALA A 19 8.28 45.36 8.24
CA ALA A 19 8.80 44.14 8.81
C ALA A 19 7.64 43.31 9.35
N CYS A 20 7.62 42.03 9.00
CA CYS A 20 7.00 40.97 9.81
C CYS A 20 7.69 39.66 9.46
N ALA A 21 8.87 39.44 10.06
CA ALA A 21 9.43 38.10 10.17
C ALA A 21 8.64 37.36 11.25
N LEU A 22 7.61 36.62 10.84
CA LEU A 22 6.93 35.67 11.71
C LEU A 22 7.77 34.39 11.75
N LEU A 23 8.54 34.25 12.84
CA LEU A 23 9.16 32.99 13.23
C LEU A 23 8.03 32.03 13.64
N LEU A 24 7.57 31.21 12.70
CA LEU A 24 6.75 30.05 13.00
C LEU A 24 7.65 28.97 13.61
N THR A 25 7.61 28.87 14.93
CA THR A 25 8.09 27.70 15.65
C THR A 25 7.23 26.51 15.24
N LEU A 26 7.79 25.61 14.42
CA LEU A 26 7.23 24.30 14.15
C LEU A 26 7.28 23.49 15.46
N THR A 27 6.21 23.54 16.23
CA THR A 27 5.90 22.48 17.19
C THR A 27 5.49 21.26 16.37
N VAL A 28 6.42 20.32 16.18
CA VAL A 28 6.07 18.98 15.71
C VAL A 28 5.31 18.31 16.85
N SER A 29 4.00 18.51 16.88
CA SER A 29 3.09 17.57 17.52
C SER A 29 3.01 16.38 16.58
N ALA A 30 3.89 15.40 16.79
CA ALA A 30 3.70 14.06 16.28
C ALA A 30 2.55 13.42 17.07
N CYS A 31 1.32 13.79 16.71
CA CYS A 31 0.12 13.02 16.96
C CYS A 31 -0.20 12.41 15.60
N GLY A 32 0.18 11.15 15.42
CA GLY A 32 -0.19 10.38 14.24
C GLY A 32 -1.69 10.14 14.29
N ASP A 33 -2.43 10.94 13.51
CA ASP A 33 -3.83 10.72 13.16
C ASP A 33 -4.00 11.06 11.66
N ASP A 34 -2.96 10.80 10.87
CA ASP A 34 -3.11 10.66 9.42
C ASP A 34 -3.31 9.16 9.20
N ASP A 35 -4.56 8.70 9.29
CA ASP A 35 -4.94 7.35 8.84
C ASP A 35 -4.56 7.27 7.36
N GLU A 36 -3.33 6.82 7.06
CA GLU A 36 -2.91 6.51 5.70
C GLU A 36 -3.83 5.40 5.20
N MET A 37 -4.83 5.83 4.42
CA MET A 37 -5.80 4.92 3.83
C MET A 37 -5.04 3.97 2.92
N LEU A 38 -5.24 2.67 3.17
CA LEU A 38 -4.66 1.63 2.34
C LEU A 38 -5.06 1.81 0.87
N PRO A 39 -4.19 1.42 -0.08
CA PRO A 39 -4.49 1.47 -1.50
C PRO A 39 -5.82 0.81 -1.85
N MET A 40 -6.46 1.31 -2.90
CA MET A 40 -7.68 0.75 -3.45
C MET A 40 -7.49 0.42 -4.93
N ALA A 41 -8.09 -0.67 -5.39
CA ALA A 41 -8.21 -1.01 -6.80
C ALA A 41 -9.69 -1.05 -7.18
N LYS A 42 -10.05 -0.81 -8.43
CA LYS A 42 -11.47 -0.87 -8.86
C LYS A 42 -11.92 -2.27 -9.30
N ASP A 43 -10.95 -3.11 -9.66
CA ASP A 43 -11.09 -4.45 -10.22
C ASP A 43 -9.69 -5.11 -10.24
N ALA A 44 -9.65 -6.42 -10.53
CA ALA A 44 -8.41 -7.18 -10.71
C ALA A 44 -7.43 -6.54 -11.72
N THR A 45 -7.90 -5.91 -12.80
CA THR A 45 -7.02 -5.22 -13.75
C THR A 45 -6.30 -4.02 -13.13
N ALA A 46 -6.97 -3.29 -12.23
CA ALA A 46 -6.33 -2.22 -11.48
C ALA A 46 -5.36 -2.75 -10.41
N VAL A 47 -5.61 -3.94 -9.86
CA VAL A 47 -4.64 -4.62 -8.97
C VAL A 47 -3.38 -4.98 -9.75
N ALA A 48 -3.52 -5.66 -10.90
CA ALA A 48 -2.40 -6.00 -11.77
C ALA A 48 -1.60 -4.75 -12.18
N GLY A 49 -2.26 -3.65 -12.53
CA GLY A 49 -1.58 -2.40 -12.86
C GLY A 49 -0.82 -1.77 -11.68
N PHE A 50 -1.33 -1.90 -10.45
CA PHE A 50 -0.60 -1.49 -9.24
C PHE A 50 0.63 -2.38 -9.03
N LEU A 51 0.49 -3.70 -9.21
CA LEU A 51 1.60 -4.64 -9.07
C LEU A 51 2.67 -4.44 -10.15
N ASP A 52 2.30 -4.23 -11.40
CA ASP A 52 3.24 -3.90 -12.48
C ASP A 52 4.06 -2.66 -12.14
N GLU A 53 3.40 -1.58 -11.70
CA GLU A 53 4.07 -0.32 -11.34
C GLU A 53 5.11 -0.48 -10.21
N HIS A 54 4.84 -1.36 -9.24
CA HIS A 54 5.66 -1.48 -8.03
C HIS A 54 6.65 -2.63 -8.05
N VAL A 55 6.26 -3.79 -8.57
CA VAL A 55 7.06 -5.03 -8.51
C VAL A 55 7.33 -5.65 -9.88
N GLY A 56 6.77 -5.10 -10.97
CA GLY A 56 6.99 -5.63 -12.32
C GLY A 56 6.26 -6.93 -12.59
N CYS A 57 5.06 -7.07 -12.02
CA CYS A 57 4.09 -8.13 -12.28
C CYS A 57 3.62 -8.06 -13.74
N GLU A 58 4.22 -8.91 -14.59
CA GLU A 58 3.99 -9.01 -16.03
C GLU A 58 3.22 -10.30 -16.38
N ASP A 59 2.85 -10.48 -17.65
CA ASP A 59 2.22 -11.73 -18.14
C ASP A 59 0.98 -12.21 -17.34
N ILE A 60 0.06 -11.28 -17.08
CA ILE A 60 -1.14 -11.52 -16.25
C ILE A 60 -2.07 -12.61 -16.80
N ASP A 61 -2.37 -13.60 -15.96
CA ASP A 61 -3.41 -14.60 -16.18
C ASP A 61 -4.59 -14.39 -15.21
N TYR A 62 -5.77 -14.08 -15.75
CA TYR A 62 -6.96 -13.83 -14.94
C TYR A 62 -7.78 -15.09 -14.71
N TYR A 63 -8.16 -15.33 -13.46
CA TYR A 63 -9.07 -16.41 -13.10
C TYR A 63 -10.48 -16.10 -13.59
N VAL A 64 -11.03 -17.01 -14.40
CA VAL A 64 -12.36 -16.86 -15.00
C VAL A 64 -13.14 -18.17 -14.94
N GLY A 65 -14.47 -18.08 -14.97
CA GLY A 65 -15.32 -19.27 -15.04
C GLY A 65 -15.15 -20.17 -13.83
N ASP A 66 -14.80 -21.44 -14.08
CA ASP A 66 -14.68 -22.46 -13.03
C ASP A 66 -13.48 -22.20 -12.12
N ASP A 67 -12.35 -21.69 -12.65
CA ASP A 67 -11.13 -21.41 -11.87
C ASP A 67 -11.39 -20.37 -10.77
N LEU A 68 -12.08 -19.27 -11.11
CA LEU A 68 -12.48 -18.26 -10.13
C LEU A 68 -13.46 -18.84 -9.10
N GLN A 69 -14.31 -19.78 -9.49
CA GLN A 69 -15.31 -20.36 -8.59
C GLN A 69 -14.69 -21.38 -7.63
N GLU A 70 -13.66 -22.10 -8.07
CA GLU A 70 -12.82 -22.95 -7.23
C GLU A 70 -12.07 -22.10 -6.20
N PHE A 71 -11.35 -21.07 -6.65
CA PHE A 71 -10.66 -20.13 -5.77
C PHE A 71 -11.58 -19.55 -4.69
N ARG A 72 -12.79 -19.09 -5.07
CA ARG A 72 -13.77 -18.52 -4.13
C ARG A 72 -14.27 -19.54 -3.11
N ALA A 73 -14.35 -20.81 -3.47
CA ALA A 73 -14.78 -21.87 -2.58
C ALA A 73 -13.70 -22.22 -1.54
N GLU A 74 -12.43 -22.06 -1.90
CA GLU A 74 -11.28 -22.35 -1.05
C GLU A 74 -10.88 -21.18 -0.16
N VAL A 75 -10.92 -19.96 -0.71
CA VAL A 75 -10.40 -18.75 -0.04
C VAL A 75 -11.53 -17.86 0.49
N SER A 76 -12.32 -17.28 -0.41
CA SER A 76 -13.40 -16.35 -0.01
C SER A 76 -14.41 -16.08 -1.13
N TYR A 77 -15.70 -16.12 -0.78
CA TYR A 77 -16.76 -15.72 -1.68
C TYR A 77 -16.89 -14.18 -1.82
N ALA A 78 -16.20 -13.40 -0.99
CA ALA A 78 -16.12 -11.95 -1.11
C ALA A 78 -15.30 -11.50 -2.33
N VAL A 79 -14.44 -12.38 -2.86
CA VAL A 79 -13.66 -12.14 -4.08
C VAL A 79 -14.60 -12.07 -5.29
N ASP A 80 -14.43 -11.02 -6.10
CA ASP A 80 -15.20 -10.79 -7.32
C ASP A 80 -14.36 -10.94 -8.60
N SER A 81 -13.03 -10.81 -8.49
CA SER A 81 -12.07 -11.00 -9.57
C SER A 81 -10.70 -11.32 -8.99
N ALA A 82 -9.89 -12.09 -9.71
CA ALA A 82 -8.58 -12.57 -9.27
C ALA A 82 -7.70 -12.89 -10.48
N GLY A 83 -6.42 -13.12 -10.24
CA GLY A 83 -5.46 -13.60 -11.22
C GLY A 83 -4.09 -13.79 -10.62
N GLU A 84 -3.17 -14.20 -11.47
CA GLU A 84 -1.76 -14.37 -11.17
C GLU A 84 -0.90 -13.61 -12.19
N CYS A 85 0.38 -13.43 -11.89
CA CYS A 85 1.34 -12.79 -12.78
C CYS A 85 2.78 -13.19 -12.48
N ASP A 86 3.66 -13.02 -13.47
CA ASP A 86 5.08 -13.28 -13.34
C ASP A 86 5.80 -12.06 -12.76
N VAL A 87 6.52 -12.22 -11.65
CA VAL A 87 7.42 -11.18 -11.10
C VAL A 87 8.87 -11.48 -11.48
N SER A 88 9.19 -12.77 -11.63
CA SER A 88 10.49 -13.25 -12.04
C SER A 88 10.35 -14.57 -12.80
N GLU A 89 11.41 -15.06 -13.44
CA GLU A 89 11.38 -16.32 -14.21
C GLU A 89 10.91 -17.56 -13.41
N ASN A 90 10.86 -17.50 -12.07
CA ASN A 90 10.44 -18.61 -11.22
C ASN A 90 9.56 -18.15 -10.04
N THR A 91 8.93 -16.98 -10.15
CA THR A 91 8.10 -16.44 -9.08
C THR A 91 6.86 -15.82 -9.68
N ASP A 92 5.73 -16.40 -9.33
CA ASP A 92 4.42 -15.93 -9.71
C ASP A 92 3.83 -15.19 -8.50
N MET A 93 2.79 -14.39 -8.69
CA MET A 93 2.12 -13.70 -7.60
C MET A 93 0.62 -13.79 -7.79
N ASP A 94 -0.07 -14.33 -6.81
CA ASP A 94 -1.53 -14.34 -6.74
C ASP A 94 -2.07 -12.98 -6.27
N PHE A 95 -3.16 -12.55 -6.87
CA PHE A 95 -3.88 -11.37 -6.42
C PHE A 95 -5.39 -11.50 -6.56
N VAL A 96 -6.11 -10.85 -5.65
CA VAL A 96 -7.57 -10.87 -5.59
C VAL A 96 -8.12 -9.47 -5.38
N HIS A 97 -9.28 -9.20 -5.96
CA HIS A 97 -10.09 -8.03 -5.66
C HIS A 97 -11.42 -8.45 -5.04
N PHE A 98 -11.86 -7.70 -4.03
CA PHE A 98 -13.09 -7.98 -3.27
C PHE A 98 -13.81 -6.68 -2.90
N GLY A 99 -15.10 -6.78 -2.60
CA GLY A 99 -15.90 -5.60 -2.24
C GLY A 99 -15.66 -5.06 -0.82
N SER A 100 -15.14 -5.88 0.09
CA SER A 100 -15.05 -5.58 1.54
C SER A 100 -13.91 -6.35 2.20
N LEU A 101 -12.90 -5.64 2.71
CA LEU A 101 -11.81 -6.24 3.49
C LEU A 101 -12.33 -7.01 4.70
N GLY A 102 -13.32 -6.46 5.40
CA GLY A 102 -13.89 -7.12 6.58
C GLY A 102 -14.61 -8.44 6.27
N ASP A 103 -15.16 -8.60 5.07
CA ASP A 103 -15.78 -9.88 4.67
C ASP A 103 -14.72 -10.86 4.16
N PHE A 104 -13.72 -10.38 3.42
CA PHE A 104 -12.55 -11.18 3.07
C PHE A 104 -11.85 -11.74 4.33
N GLN A 105 -11.62 -10.92 5.35
CA GLN A 105 -11.02 -11.32 6.63
C GLN A 105 -11.80 -12.41 7.36
N LYS A 106 -13.15 -12.37 7.30
CA LYS A 106 -14.00 -13.39 7.95
C LYS A 106 -13.95 -14.75 7.24
N ASP A 107 -13.72 -14.73 5.94
CA ASP A 107 -13.61 -15.95 5.14
C ASP A 107 -12.18 -16.51 5.23
N VAL A 108 -11.17 -15.67 4.93
CA VAL A 108 -9.77 -16.06 4.79
C VAL A 108 -9.20 -16.70 6.04
N VAL A 109 -9.66 -16.30 7.24
CA VAL A 109 -9.22 -16.90 8.51
C VAL A 109 -9.49 -18.42 8.60
N ASN A 110 -10.36 -18.95 7.75
CA ASN A 110 -10.69 -20.38 7.67
C ASN A 110 -10.06 -21.09 6.45
N SER A 111 -9.21 -20.40 5.69
CA SER A 111 -8.54 -20.90 4.49
C SER A 111 -7.06 -21.19 4.75
N GLU A 112 -6.39 -21.90 3.85
CA GLU A 112 -4.97 -22.25 4.01
C GLU A 112 -4.04 -21.03 3.84
N ILE A 113 -4.41 -20.06 2.98
CA ILE A 113 -3.64 -18.83 2.70
C ILE A 113 -3.49 -17.92 3.94
N VAL A 114 -4.29 -18.12 5.00
CA VAL A 114 -4.11 -17.38 6.26
C VAL A 114 -2.75 -17.63 6.92
N ASN A 115 -2.15 -18.77 6.63
CA ASN A 115 -0.85 -19.14 7.19
C ASN A 115 0.30 -18.53 6.40
N ASP A 116 0.03 -17.92 5.25
CA ASP A 116 1.03 -17.29 4.42
C ASP A 116 1.65 -16.08 5.13
N ALA A 117 2.98 -16.02 5.17
CA ALA A 117 3.69 -14.86 5.70
C ALA A 117 3.62 -13.65 4.76
N GLY A 118 3.42 -13.90 3.47
CA GLY A 118 3.35 -12.95 2.36
C GLY A 118 1.96 -12.36 2.09
N LEU A 119 0.90 -12.75 2.81
CA LEU A 119 -0.44 -12.20 2.55
C LEU A 119 -0.54 -10.71 2.93
N MET A 120 -0.60 -9.86 1.91
CA MET A 120 -0.68 -8.41 2.01
C MET A 120 -2.02 -7.88 1.50
N VAL A 121 -2.52 -6.80 2.10
CA VAL A 121 -3.84 -6.25 1.80
C VAL A 121 -3.85 -4.75 1.57
N GLY A 122 -4.62 -4.36 0.55
CA GLY A 122 -5.18 -3.03 0.40
C GLY A 122 -6.55 -2.95 1.06
N MET A 123 -7.30 -1.87 0.80
CA MET A 123 -8.66 -1.73 1.35
C MET A 123 -9.66 -2.70 0.71
N ASN A 124 -9.40 -3.13 -0.52
CA ASN A 124 -10.35 -3.92 -1.30
C ASN A 124 -9.67 -4.91 -2.27
N PHE A 125 -8.43 -5.27 -1.98
CA PHE A 125 -7.69 -6.30 -2.69
C PHE A 125 -6.65 -6.92 -1.75
N ALA A 126 -6.22 -8.13 -2.07
CA ALA A 126 -5.12 -8.81 -1.39
C ALA A 126 -4.16 -9.39 -2.43
N VAL A 127 -2.94 -9.63 -1.99
CA VAL A 127 -1.81 -10.04 -2.80
C VAL A 127 -0.99 -11.02 -1.98
N ASP A 128 -0.57 -12.10 -2.61
CA ASP A 128 0.47 -12.96 -2.07
C ASP A 128 1.83 -12.49 -2.59
N ALA A 129 2.74 -12.15 -1.67
CA ALA A 129 3.98 -11.46 -2.01
C ALA A 129 5.14 -12.39 -2.34
N ASP A 130 5.02 -13.70 -2.08
CA ASP A 130 5.97 -14.81 -2.35
C ASP A 130 7.40 -14.67 -1.79
N ASP A 131 7.95 -13.47 -1.66
CA ASP A 131 9.30 -13.20 -1.18
C ASP A 131 9.42 -11.85 -0.42
N ASP A 132 10.40 -11.77 0.49
CA ASP A 132 10.65 -10.61 1.35
C ASP A 132 10.92 -9.31 0.59
N LYS A 133 11.55 -9.38 -0.59
CA LYS A 133 11.90 -8.18 -1.37
C LYS A 133 10.65 -7.60 -2.03
N THR A 134 9.81 -8.45 -2.57
CA THR A 134 8.50 -8.09 -3.14
C THR A 134 7.60 -7.55 -2.04
N ALA A 135 7.48 -8.26 -0.92
CA ALA A 135 6.68 -7.83 0.23
C ALA A 135 7.15 -6.47 0.77
N LYS A 136 8.46 -6.26 0.89
CA LYS A 136 9.02 -4.95 1.28
C LYS A 136 8.64 -3.82 0.31
N THR A 137 8.68 -4.10 -0.99
CA THR A 137 8.34 -3.09 -2.01
C THR A 137 6.86 -2.72 -1.95
N LEU A 138 6.00 -3.71 -1.71
CA LEU A 138 4.57 -3.52 -1.52
C LEU A 138 4.23 -2.77 -0.22
N LEU A 139 4.97 -3.00 0.88
CA LEU A 139 4.85 -2.21 2.11
C LEU A 139 5.18 -0.73 1.85
N ASP A 140 6.28 -0.48 1.15
CA ASP A 140 6.71 0.87 0.77
C ASP A 140 5.68 1.55 -0.18
N ALA A 141 4.85 0.76 -0.88
CA ALA A 141 3.73 1.20 -1.71
C ALA A 141 2.39 1.36 -0.95
N GLY A 142 2.37 1.11 0.37
CA GLY A 142 1.24 1.36 1.26
C GLY A 142 0.35 0.15 1.54
N LEU A 143 0.71 -1.05 1.06
CA LEU A 143 0.09 -2.29 1.53
C LEU A 143 0.54 -2.61 2.96
N VAL A 144 -0.19 -3.48 3.63
CA VAL A 144 0.13 -3.99 4.97
C VAL A 144 -0.12 -5.50 5.01
N TYR A 145 0.57 -6.22 5.89
CA TYR A 145 0.30 -7.63 6.12
C TYR A 145 -1.05 -7.82 6.79
N LEU A 146 -1.75 -8.89 6.40
CA LEU A 146 -2.91 -9.41 7.10
C LEU A 146 -2.49 -10.63 7.93
N VAL A 147 -2.42 -10.46 9.25
CA VAL A 147 -2.05 -11.55 10.17
C VAL A 147 -3.29 -11.97 10.95
N CYS A 148 -3.77 -13.21 10.75
CA CYS A 148 -4.90 -13.75 11.52
C CYS A 148 -4.52 -14.87 12.49
N ASP A 149 -3.26 -15.29 12.53
CA ASP A 149 -2.76 -16.25 13.51
C ASP A 149 -2.63 -15.58 14.90
N PRO A 150 -3.40 -16.03 15.92
CA PRO A 150 -3.31 -15.47 17.27
C PRO A 150 -1.99 -15.77 18.00
N GLY A 151 -1.14 -16.66 17.46
CA GLY A 151 0.17 -16.99 18.00
C GLY A 151 1.28 -16.00 17.63
N VAL A 152 1.04 -15.11 16.66
CA VAL A 152 2.04 -14.15 16.21
C VAL A 152 2.11 -12.96 17.16
N GLU A 153 3.28 -12.74 17.76
CA GLU A 153 3.57 -11.54 18.55
C GLU A 153 4.08 -10.41 17.64
N ILE A 154 3.27 -9.38 17.44
CA ILE A 154 3.67 -8.18 16.70
C ILE A 154 4.26 -7.15 17.70
N PRO A 155 5.52 -6.70 17.53
CA PRO A 155 6.11 -5.73 18.45
C PRO A 155 5.34 -4.41 18.45
N SER A 156 5.16 -3.80 19.63
CA SER A 156 4.35 -2.58 19.80
C SER A 156 4.88 -1.32 19.11
N THR A 157 6.06 -1.41 18.48
CA THR A 157 6.66 -0.34 17.66
C THR A 157 6.14 -0.33 16.24
N TYR A 158 5.45 -1.40 15.81
CA TYR A 158 4.85 -1.53 14.49
C TYR A 158 3.36 -1.17 14.52
N ARG A 159 2.80 -0.86 13.35
CA ARG A 159 1.37 -0.66 13.13
C ARG A 159 0.60 -1.91 13.52
N GLN A 160 -0.52 -1.74 14.22
CA GLN A 160 -1.38 -2.84 14.67
C GLN A 160 -2.84 -2.40 14.63
N ASP A 161 -3.42 -2.36 13.43
CA ASP A 161 -4.82 -2.02 13.29
C ASP A 161 -5.67 -3.27 13.46
N LYS A 162 -6.74 -3.14 14.24
CA LYS A 162 -7.66 -4.24 14.48
C LYS A 162 -8.45 -4.55 13.21
N GLY A 163 -8.28 -5.77 12.70
CA GLY A 163 -9.12 -6.34 11.65
C GLY A 163 -10.36 -7.05 12.20
N GLU A 164 -11.14 -7.60 11.29
CA GLU A 164 -12.25 -8.50 11.59
C GLU A 164 -11.75 -9.91 11.92
N ALA A 165 -12.62 -10.72 12.54
CA ALA A 165 -12.36 -12.14 12.86
C ALA A 165 -11.09 -12.43 13.69
N GLY A 166 -10.52 -11.42 14.35
CA GLY A 166 -9.29 -11.56 15.15
C GLY A 166 -8.00 -11.28 14.38
N CYS A 167 -8.10 -10.91 13.10
CA CYS A 167 -6.95 -10.49 12.31
C CYS A 167 -6.41 -9.12 12.75
N VAL A 168 -5.15 -8.87 12.39
CA VAL A 168 -4.43 -7.62 12.61
C VAL A 168 -3.80 -7.18 11.29
N LEU A 169 -3.91 -5.89 10.98
CA LEU A 169 -3.19 -5.26 9.88
C LEU A 169 -1.91 -4.62 10.40
N THR A 170 -0.77 -4.96 9.80
CA THR A 170 0.54 -4.55 10.33
C THR A 170 1.57 -4.29 9.23
N ASP A 171 2.52 -3.41 9.52
CA ASP A 171 3.74 -3.19 8.73
C ASP A 171 4.93 -4.04 9.23
N TYR A 172 4.69 -4.94 10.18
CA TYR A 172 5.69 -5.88 10.67
C TYR A 172 5.87 -7.06 9.70
N ALA A 173 7.00 -7.05 8.98
CA ALA A 173 7.45 -8.20 8.21
C ALA A 173 7.84 -9.34 9.16
N ARG A 174 7.13 -10.47 9.04
CA ARG A 174 7.44 -11.68 9.81
C ARG A 174 8.60 -12.39 9.12
N GLU A 175 9.59 -12.80 9.90
CA GLU A 175 10.56 -13.78 9.39
C GLU A 175 9.83 -15.12 9.30
N GLU A 176 9.77 -15.72 8.11
CA GLU A 176 9.33 -17.10 7.98
C GLU A 176 10.28 -18.00 8.79
N PRO A 177 9.75 -18.92 9.62
CA PRO A 177 10.62 -19.90 10.24
C PRO A 177 11.29 -20.71 9.13
N GLU A 178 12.62 -20.71 9.07
CA GLU A 178 13.38 -21.59 8.16
C GLU A 178 12.85 -23.03 8.32
N GLU A 179 12.20 -23.56 7.29
CA GLU A 179 11.84 -24.97 7.26
C GLU A 179 13.14 -25.78 7.21
N GLU A 180 13.56 -26.31 8.36
CA GLU A 180 14.71 -27.20 8.48
C GLU A 180 14.35 -28.56 7.82
N TYR A 181 14.63 -28.68 6.51
CA TYR A 181 14.46 -29.91 5.72
C TYR A 181 15.48 -31.01 6.07
#